data_AF-A0A955AI55-F1
#
_entry.id   AF-A0A955AI55-F1
#
_cell.length_a   1.000
_cell.length_b   1.000
_cell.length_c   1.000
_cell.angle_alpha   90.00
_cell.angle_beta   90.00
_cell.angle_gamma   90.00
#
_symmetry.space_group_name_H-M   'P 1'
#
loop_
_entity.id
_entity.type
_entity.pdbx_description
1 polymer ?
#
loop_
_entity_poly.entity_id
_entity_poly.type
_entity_poly.pdbx_seq_one_letter_code
_entity_poly.pdbx_strand_id
1 'polypeptide(L)'
;MSRLFHREALVVGLHTRVAIVVVSLLAMVGGFSRAASPTRFDQPPGWAREAIWYQVFVERFRNGDPSNDPTPVTMVGAYPGVVPEGWKVTPWGQDWYEPDGWFPRDGDGGSEFHQWVAARRFGGDLQGVLDKLDELQGLGVTALYFNPLNDAPSLHKYDARHYRHIDRNFGPDPAGDAKIIAAEEPINPATWQWTAADRLFLKLIDVIHHRGMRVILDYSWNHTGVTFWAWQDVVKNQAKSRYRDWYDVDEFDNPATPENEFAYHGWLNVKTLPEWKKVNEFEKRPGHAFEGDLHPEVKAHIFNVTRRWLDPNGDGD
;
A
#
# COMPACT_ATOMS: atom_id res chain seq x y z
N MET A 1 5.81 1.45 -66.64
CA MET A 1 6.70 0.26 -66.71
C MET A 1 7.82 0.55 -67.70
N SER A 2 9.08 0.31 -67.29
CA SER A 2 10.34 0.32 -68.09
C SER A 2 10.88 1.71 -68.54
N ARG A 3 11.86 2.29 -67.82
CA ARG A 3 13.35 2.21 -67.96
C ARG A 3 13.87 2.97 -69.21
N LEU A 4 14.45 4.17 -69.06
CA LEU A 4 15.89 4.52 -68.81
C LEU A 4 16.87 4.10 -69.92
N PHE A 5 17.62 5.09 -70.47
CA PHE A 5 19.09 5.16 -70.71
C PHE A 5 19.40 6.27 -71.78
N HIS A 6 20.00 7.40 -71.40
CA HIS A 6 21.45 7.78 -71.45
C HIS A 6 21.92 8.56 -72.71
N ARG A 7 22.64 9.68 -72.46
CA ARG A 7 23.91 10.15 -73.08
C ARG A 7 24.37 11.41 -72.31
N GLU A 8 25.49 11.34 -71.57
CA GLU A 8 26.86 11.82 -71.90
C GLU A 8 26.98 13.34 -72.07
N ALA A 9 28.01 14.09 -71.66
CA ALA A 9 29.19 13.98 -70.79
C ALA A 9 29.86 15.39 -70.82
N LEU A 10 30.51 15.86 -69.74
CA LEU A 10 31.86 16.46 -69.81
C LEU A 10 32.42 16.83 -68.43
N VAL A 11 33.71 16.56 -68.27
CA VAL A 11 34.57 16.75 -67.10
C VAL A 11 35.32 18.08 -67.23
N VAL A 12 35.43 18.86 -66.16
CA VAL A 12 36.66 19.64 -65.83
C VAL A 12 36.78 19.71 -64.31
N GLY A 13 37.91 19.24 -63.78
CA GLY A 13 38.21 19.26 -62.36
C GLY A 13 38.79 20.59 -61.88
N LEU A 14 38.67 20.84 -60.58
CA LEU A 14 39.64 21.61 -59.84
C LEU A 14 39.69 21.11 -58.39
N HIS A 15 40.89 20.73 -57.96
CA HIS A 15 41.19 20.27 -56.62
C HIS A 15 41.02 21.38 -55.59
N THR A 16 40.25 21.12 -54.53
CA THR A 16 40.53 21.72 -53.22
C THR A 16 40.10 20.74 -52.13
N ARG A 17 41.08 20.17 -51.43
CA ARG A 17 40.86 19.30 -50.27
C ARG A 17 40.37 20.18 -49.11
N VAL A 18 39.10 20.08 -48.76
CA VAL A 18 38.60 20.60 -47.48
C VAL A 18 38.78 19.49 -46.45
N ALA A 19 39.78 19.65 -45.59
CA ALA A 19 39.93 18.83 -44.40
C ALA A 19 38.84 19.25 -43.40
N ILE A 20 37.82 18.41 -43.23
CA ILE A 20 36.87 18.55 -42.13
C ILE A 20 37.60 18.05 -40.87
N VAL A 21 38.04 18.98 -40.04
CA VAL A 21 38.48 18.70 -38.67
C VAL A 21 37.22 18.41 -37.86
N VAL A 22 36.92 17.13 -37.66
CA VAL A 22 35.93 16.69 -36.68
C VAL A 22 36.60 16.81 -35.30
N VAL A 23 36.29 17.88 -34.58
CA VAL A 23 36.60 17.97 -33.15
C VAL A 23 35.60 17.09 -32.42
N SER A 24 36.01 15.87 -32.07
CA SER A 24 35.27 15.03 -31.15
C SER A 24 35.34 15.63 -29.74
N LEU A 25 34.35 16.45 -29.37
CA LEU A 25 34.08 16.77 -27.98
C LEU A 25 33.44 15.53 -27.34
N LEU A 26 34.24 14.71 -26.65
CA LEU A 26 33.71 13.81 -25.63
C LEU A 26 33.18 14.68 -24.48
N ALA A 27 31.89 15.03 -24.55
CA ALA A 27 31.17 15.42 -23.36
C ALA A 27 30.94 14.14 -22.54
N MET A 28 31.77 13.91 -21.52
CA MET A 28 31.35 13.06 -20.42
C MET A 28 30.12 13.71 -19.80
N VAL A 29 28.94 13.25 -20.19
CA VAL A 29 27.72 13.50 -19.43
C VAL A 29 27.84 12.64 -18.18
N GLY A 30 28.56 13.17 -17.19
CA GLY A 30 28.41 12.72 -15.81
C GLY A 30 26.96 13.03 -15.43
N GLY A 31 26.14 11.99 -15.38
CA GLY A 31 24.81 12.05 -14.79
C GLY A 31 24.95 12.36 -13.32
N PHE A 32 25.01 13.65 -12.99
CA PHE A 32 24.72 14.08 -11.64
C PHE A 32 23.22 13.90 -11.47
N SER A 33 22.80 12.79 -10.85
CA SER A 33 21.49 12.73 -10.19
C SER A 33 21.46 13.88 -9.21
N ARG A 34 20.80 14.97 -9.62
CA ARG A 34 20.49 16.07 -8.72
C ARG A 34 19.47 15.50 -7.77
N ALA A 35 19.92 15.07 -6.59
CA ALA A 35 19.03 14.73 -5.49
C ALA A 35 17.95 15.82 -5.42
N ALA A 36 16.70 15.42 -5.63
CA ALA A 36 15.58 16.34 -5.65
C ALA A 36 15.66 17.17 -4.36
N SER A 37 15.76 18.50 -4.50
CA SER A 37 15.72 19.37 -3.33
C SER A 37 14.39 19.10 -2.62
N PRO A 38 14.38 18.86 -1.30
CA PRO A 38 13.16 18.49 -0.60
C PRO A 38 12.10 19.55 -0.88
N THR A 39 10.98 19.09 -1.46
CA THR A 39 9.81 19.93 -1.70
C THR A 39 9.44 20.58 -0.37
N ARG A 40 9.58 21.90 -0.28
CA ARG A 40 9.18 22.60 0.95
C ARG A 40 7.69 22.37 1.17
N PHE A 41 7.30 22.19 2.42
CA PHE A 41 5.91 21.91 2.81
C PHE A 41 4.89 22.93 2.26
N ASP A 42 5.32 24.18 2.03
CA ASP A 42 4.53 25.26 1.45
C ASP A 42 4.43 25.25 -0.09
N GLN A 43 5.06 24.28 -0.76
CA GLN A 43 5.08 24.18 -2.22
C GLN A 43 4.60 22.79 -2.67
N PRO A 44 3.28 22.54 -2.72
CA PRO A 44 2.77 21.26 -3.21
C PRO A 44 3.23 20.99 -4.66
N PRO A 45 3.39 19.71 -5.05
CA PRO A 45 3.81 19.37 -6.41
C PRO A 45 2.90 20.00 -7.46
N GLY A 46 3.50 20.67 -8.47
CA GLY A 46 2.73 21.42 -9.47
C GLY A 46 1.68 20.58 -10.20
N TRP A 47 2.01 19.31 -10.50
CA TRP A 47 1.11 18.36 -11.16
C TRP A 47 -0.21 18.14 -10.40
N ALA A 48 -0.21 18.27 -9.07
CA ALA A 48 -1.38 17.97 -8.24
C ALA A 48 -2.52 18.97 -8.48
N ARG A 49 -2.22 20.19 -8.95
CA ARG A 49 -3.21 21.23 -9.28
C ARG A 49 -4.06 20.89 -10.50
N GLU A 50 -3.52 20.08 -11.40
CA GLU A 50 -4.12 19.72 -12.68
C GLU A 50 -4.61 18.26 -12.68
N ALA A 51 -4.49 17.57 -11.54
CA ALA A 51 -4.78 16.15 -11.45
C ALA A 51 -6.29 15.87 -11.49
N ILE A 52 -6.68 14.90 -12.31
CA ILE A 52 -7.99 14.25 -12.27
C ILE A 52 -7.83 12.98 -11.44
N TRP A 53 -8.33 13.04 -10.22
CA TRP A 53 -8.22 11.99 -9.22
C TRP A 53 -9.28 10.91 -9.41
N TYR A 54 -8.86 9.66 -9.25
CA TYR A 54 -9.78 8.52 -9.11
C TYR A 54 -9.37 7.69 -7.89
N GLN A 55 -10.29 7.56 -6.94
CA GLN A 55 -10.08 6.76 -5.74
C GLN A 55 -10.43 5.30 -6.01
N VAL A 56 -9.52 4.38 -5.68
CA VAL A 56 -9.70 2.95 -5.89
C VAL A 56 -9.74 2.24 -4.53
N PHE A 57 -10.92 1.68 -4.22
CA PHE A 57 -11.08 0.72 -3.14
C PHE A 57 -10.92 -0.70 -3.71
N VAL A 58 -9.67 -1.22 -3.70
CA VAL A 58 -9.27 -2.41 -4.48
C VAL A 58 -10.18 -3.61 -4.27
N GLU A 59 -10.52 -3.93 -3.02
CA GLU A 59 -11.35 -5.08 -2.65
C GLU A 59 -12.76 -5.05 -3.29
N ARG A 60 -13.22 -3.87 -3.74
CA ARG A 60 -14.52 -3.64 -4.38
C ARG A 60 -14.43 -3.07 -5.79
N PHE A 61 -13.23 -2.98 -6.36
CA PHE A 61 -13.04 -2.37 -7.67
C PHE A 61 -13.28 -3.38 -8.80
N ARG A 62 -12.51 -4.48 -8.82
CA ARG A 62 -12.69 -5.60 -9.74
C ARG A 62 -11.90 -6.81 -9.24
N ASN A 63 -12.50 -7.99 -9.30
CA ASN A 63 -11.79 -9.27 -9.11
C ASN A 63 -11.17 -9.68 -10.46
N GLY A 64 -9.85 -9.66 -10.54
CA GLY A 64 -9.09 -10.04 -11.74
C GLY A 64 -8.38 -11.38 -11.62
N ASP A 65 -8.22 -11.90 -10.41
CA ASP A 65 -7.63 -13.19 -10.13
C ASP A 65 -8.34 -13.88 -8.96
N PRO A 66 -9.41 -14.67 -9.24
CA PRO A 66 -10.16 -15.37 -8.20
C PRO A 66 -9.35 -16.40 -7.40
N SER A 67 -8.13 -16.75 -7.85
CA SER A 67 -7.28 -17.70 -7.12
C SER A 67 -6.69 -17.11 -5.84
N ASN A 68 -6.69 -15.78 -5.71
CA ASN A 68 -6.20 -15.07 -4.53
C ASN A 68 -7.32 -14.57 -3.60
N ASP A 69 -8.59 -14.90 -3.89
CA ASP A 69 -9.75 -14.46 -3.11
C ASP A 69 -9.56 -14.71 -1.60
N PRO A 70 -10.05 -13.78 -0.74
CA PRO A 70 -9.99 -13.95 0.71
C PRO A 70 -10.67 -15.24 1.17
N THR A 71 -10.10 -15.84 2.22
CA THR A 71 -10.64 -17.03 2.88
C THR A 71 -10.91 -16.74 4.36
N PRO A 72 -11.70 -17.56 5.06
CA PRO A 72 -11.89 -17.39 6.50
C PRO A 72 -10.57 -17.27 7.29
N VAL A 73 -9.54 -18.00 6.87
CA VAL A 73 -8.21 -17.97 7.50
C VAL A 73 -7.51 -16.63 7.32
N THR A 74 -7.64 -15.99 6.15
CA THR A 74 -6.96 -14.71 5.89
C THR A 74 -7.65 -13.52 6.56
N MET A 75 -8.91 -13.68 6.96
CA MET A 75 -9.74 -12.66 7.62
C MET A 75 -9.63 -12.65 9.15
N VAL A 76 -8.93 -13.61 9.77
CA VAL A 76 -8.81 -13.71 11.23
C VAL A 76 -8.17 -12.45 11.81
N GLY A 77 -8.81 -11.88 12.84
CA GLY A 77 -8.34 -10.70 13.56
C GLY A 77 -8.88 -9.36 13.05
N ALA A 78 -9.73 -9.38 12.01
CA ALA A 78 -10.50 -8.21 11.58
C ALA A 78 -11.87 -8.14 12.26
N TYR A 79 -12.45 -6.94 12.37
CA TYR A 79 -13.88 -6.77 12.69
C TYR A 79 -14.75 -7.52 11.65
N PRO A 80 -15.81 -8.24 12.06
CA PRO A 80 -16.47 -8.24 13.38
C PRO A 80 -15.87 -9.20 14.43
N GLY A 81 -14.66 -9.73 14.21
CA GLY A 81 -13.95 -10.61 15.13
C GLY A 81 -14.18 -12.10 14.90
N VAL A 82 -15.24 -12.44 14.18
CA VAL A 82 -15.58 -13.82 13.79
C VAL A 82 -15.92 -13.89 12.31
N VAL A 83 -15.58 -15.01 11.68
CA VAL A 83 -16.01 -15.34 10.32
C VAL A 83 -17.20 -16.30 10.42
N PRO A 84 -18.37 -15.97 9.87
CA PRO A 84 -19.56 -16.82 9.96
C PRO A 84 -19.34 -18.24 9.41
N GLU A 85 -20.06 -19.21 9.97
CA GLU A 85 -20.08 -20.57 9.42
C GLU A 85 -20.64 -20.54 7.99
N GLY A 86 -20.02 -21.29 7.07
CA GLY A 86 -20.43 -21.32 5.68
C GLY A 86 -20.14 -20.02 4.90
N TRP A 87 -19.34 -19.12 5.46
CA TRP A 87 -18.89 -17.91 4.77
C TRP A 87 -18.27 -18.22 3.40
N LYS A 88 -18.59 -17.38 2.43
CA LYS A 88 -18.04 -17.42 1.06
C LYS A 88 -17.95 -16.00 0.51
N VAL A 89 -17.09 -15.83 -0.49
CA VAL A 89 -17.01 -14.58 -1.27
C VAL A 89 -18.41 -14.19 -1.76
N THR A 90 -18.76 -12.94 -1.53
CA THR A 90 -20.01 -12.32 -1.97
C THR A 90 -19.98 -12.17 -3.49
N PRO A 91 -20.99 -12.67 -4.22
CA PRO A 91 -21.05 -12.51 -5.67
C PRO A 91 -21.07 -11.04 -6.10
N TRP A 92 -20.35 -10.72 -7.19
CA TRP A 92 -20.46 -9.41 -7.82
C TRP A 92 -21.90 -9.15 -8.27
N GLY A 93 -22.42 -7.96 -7.95
CA GLY A 93 -23.81 -7.59 -8.21
C GLY A 93 -24.82 -8.10 -7.18
N GLN A 94 -24.38 -8.76 -6.10
CA GLN A 94 -25.23 -9.01 -4.93
C GLN A 94 -25.89 -7.69 -4.49
N ASP A 95 -27.20 -7.74 -4.22
CA ASP A 95 -27.91 -6.57 -3.71
C ASP A 95 -27.25 -6.10 -2.42
N TRP A 96 -26.88 -4.82 -2.41
CA TRP A 96 -26.16 -4.23 -1.29
C TRP A 96 -26.97 -4.33 -0.01
N TYR A 97 -28.30 -4.20 -0.07
CA TYR A 97 -29.18 -4.14 1.09
C TYR A 97 -29.76 -5.49 1.51
N GLU A 98 -29.48 -6.55 0.75
CA GLU A 98 -29.92 -7.91 1.07
C GLU A 98 -28.79 -8.70 1.76
N PRO A 99 -29.05 -9.41 2.88
CA PRO A 99 -28.07 -10.28 3.53
C PRO A 99 -27.50 -11.35 2.58
N ASP A 100 -26.20 -11.68 2.71
CA ASP A 100 -25.68 -12.89 2.06
C ASP A 100 -26.27 -14.13 2.74
N GLY A 101 -26.31 -15.26 2.02
CA GLY A 101 -26.84 -16.51 2.57
C GLY A 101 -26.08 -17.07 3.78
N TRP A 102 -24.89 -16.54 4.08
CA TRP A 102 -24.07 -16.88 5.26
C TRP A 102 -24.22 -15.87 6.40
N PHE A 103 -25.02 -14.80 6.23
CA PHE A 103 -25.36 -13.92 7.36
C PHE A 103 -26.12 -14.74 8.40
N PRO A 104 -25.80 -14.57 9.70
CA PRO A 104 -26.65 -15.06 10.78
C PRO A 104 -28.10 -14.54 10.61
N ARG A 105 -29.09 -15.33 11.06
CA ARG A 105 -30.53 -14.98 10.98
C ARG A 105 -31.06 -14.63 12.38
N ASP A 106 -32.10 -13.77 12.40
CA ASP A 106 -32.59 -13.07 13.59
C ASP A 106 -32.72 -13.86 14.90
N GLY A 107 -32.18 -13.21 15.95
CA GLY A 107 -32.13 -13.58 17.36
C GLY A 107 -31.19 -12.68 18.18
N ASP A 108 -30.34 -11.86 17.52
CA ASP A 108 -29.12 -11.27 18.09
C ASP A 108 -29.12 -9.72 18.07
N GLY A 109 -30.28 -9.10 17.94
CA GLY A 109 -30.52 -7.70 18.34
C GLY A 109 -29.98 -6.62 17.40
N GLY A 110 -30.79 -6.17 16.43
CA GLY A 110 -30.87 -4.77 15.97
C GLY A 110 -29.64 -4.11 15.31
N SER A 111 -28.47 -4.76 15.26
CA SER A 111 -27.24 -4.27 14.63
C SER A 111 -26.59 -5.27 13.67
N GLU A 112 -27.25 -6.39 13.38
CA GLU A 112 -26.68 -7.54 12.67
C GLU A 112 -26.20 -7.18 11.26
N PHE A 113 -27.03 -6.49 10.46
CA PHE A 113 -26.69 -6.24 9.05
C PHE A 113 -25.38 -5.43 8.89
N HIS A 114 -25.27 -4.27 9.54
CA HIS A 114 -24.08 -3.41 9.41
C HIS A 114 -22.81 -4.06 9.95
N GLN A 115 -22.93 -4.89 10.99
CA GLN A 115 -21.82 -5.68 11.51
C GLN A 115 -21.32 -6.70 10.48
N TRP A 116 -22.25 -7.45 9.86
CA TRP A 116 -21.89 -8.53 8.94
C TRP A 116 -21.51 -8.04 7.54
N VAL A 117 -21.87 -6.81 7.15
CA VAL A 117 -21.37 -6.16 5.94
C VAL A 117 -19.82 -6.06 5.95
N ALA A 118 -19.21 -5.90 7.12
CA ALA A 118 -17.75 -5.89 7.25
C ALA A 118 -17.10 -7.27 7.03
N ALA A 119 -17.87 -8.36 7.08
CA ALA A 119 -17.40 -9.69 6.72
C ALA A 119 -17.49 -9.95 5.20
N ARG A 120 -18.19 -9.12 4.42
CA ARG A 120 -18.25 -9.29 2.96
C ARG A 120 -16.88 -9.14 2.33
N ARG A 121 -16.59 -10.01 1.37
CA ARG A 121 -15.47 -9.89 0.43
C ARG A 121 -15.97 -10.17 -0.97
N PHE A 122 -15.55 -9.38 -1.94
CA PHE A 122 -15.86 -9.54 -3.36
C PHE A 122 -14.62 -10.00 -4.16
N GLY A 123 -13.45 -10.06 -3.50
CA GLY A 123 -12.22 -10.56 -4.10
C GLY A 123 -11.56 -9.57 -5.05
N GLY A 124 -11.82 -8.27 -4.90
CA GLY A 124 -11.13 -7.28 -5.71
C GLY A 124 -9.63 -7.23 -5.41
N ASP A 125 -8.81 -7.09 -6.46
CA ASP A 125 -7.36 -7.29 -6.40
C ASP A 125 -6.59 -6.37 -7.38
N LEU A 126 -5.25 -6.41 -7.36
CA LEU A 126 -4.42 -5.56 -8.24
C LEU A 126 -4.44 -5.97 -9.71
N GLN A 127 -4.72 -7.25 -10.01
CA GLN A 127 -4.92 -7.69 -11.40
C GLN A 127 -6.20 -7.06 -11.96
N GLY A 128 -7.24 -6.93 -11.16
CA GLY A 128 -8.47 -6.23 -11.52
C GLY A 128 -8.26 -4.73 -11.76
N VAL A 129 -7.36 -4.09 -11.02
CA VAL A 129 -6.94 -2.71 -11.29
C VAL A 129 -6.18 -2.62 -12.61
N LEU A 130 -5.18 -3.49 -12.82
CA LEU A 130 -4.41 -3.56 -14.07
C LEU A 130 -5.33 -3.70 -15.29
N ASP A 131 -6.32 -4.59 -15.22
CA ASP A 131 -7.27 -4.89 -16.30
C ASP A 131 -8.16 -3.69 -16.68
N LYS A 132 -8.23 -2.66 -15.83
CA LYS A 132 -9.11 -1.50 -15.99
C LYS A 132 -8.37 -0.18 -16.24
N LEU A 133 -7.05 -0.18 -16.30
CA LEU A 133 -6.27 1.05 -16.50
C LEU A 133 -6.60 1.75 -17.82
N ASP A 134 -6.93 1.01 -18.88
CA ASP A 134 -7.28 1.61 -20.18
C ASP A 134 -8.63 2.35 -20.10
N GLU A 135 -9.60 1.83 -19.33
CA GLU A 135 -10.87 2.52 -19.07
C GLU A 135 -10.65 3.77 -18.22
N LEU A 136 -9.83 3.68 -17.16
CA LEU A 136 -9.49 4.83 -16.31
C LEU A 136 -8.77 5.93 -17.11
N GLN A 137 -7.82 5.56 -17.98
CA GLN A 137 -7.16 6.50 -18.86
C GLN A 137 -8.14 7.11 -19.87
N GLY A 138 -9.06 6.31 -20.42
CA GLY A 138 -10.12 6.79 -21.32
C GLY A 138 -11.06 7.82 -20.68
N LEU A 139 -11.28 7.75 -19.36
CA LEU A 139 -12.01 8.76 -18.58
C LEU A 139 -11.22 10.06 -18.36
N GLY A 140 -9.91 10.07 -18.68
CA GLY A 140 -9.01 11.20 -18.46
C GLY A 140 -8.40 11.24 -17.06
N VAL A 141 -8.43 10.14 -16.31
CA VAL A 141 -7.78 10.06 -14.99
C VAL A 141 -6.27 10.27 -15.15
N THR A 142 -5.68 11.08 -14.25
CA THR A 142 -4.24 11.36 -14.23
C THR A 142 -3.59 10.99 -12.89
N ALA A 143 -4.37 10.67 -11.87
CA ALA A 143 -3.86 10.24 -10.57
C ALA A 143 -4.81 9.23 -9.91
N LEU A 144 -4.26 8.12 -9.44
CA LEU A 144 -4.95 7.09 -8.67
C LEU A 144 -4.61 7.25 -7.19
N TYR A 145 -5.64 7.37 -6.36
CA TYR A 145 -5.53 7.28 -4.91
C TYR A 145 -6.05 5.92 -4.46
N PHE A 146 -5.17 5.09 -3.92
CA PHE A 146 -5.58 3.80 -3.37
C PHE A 146 -5.92 3.96 -1.89
N ASN A 147 -7.06 3.41 -1.47
CA ASN A 147 -7.25 3.02 -0.08
C ASN A 147 -6.14 2.05 0.38
N PRO A 148 -5.98 1.79 1.69
CA PRO A 148 -4.81 1.07 2.19
C PRO A 148 -4.60 -0.28 1.48
N LEU A 149 -3.36 -0.50 1.02
CA LEU A 149 -2.97 -1.71 0.28
C LEU A 149 -2.13 -2.67 1.12
N ASN A 150 -1.72 -2.28 2.32
CA ASN A 150 -0.88 -3.10 3.19
C ASN A 150 -1.56 -4.41 3.61
N ASP A 151 -0.78 -5.45 3.93
CA ASP A 151 -1.28 -6.70 4.46
C ASP A 151 -2.09 -6.50 5.75
N ALA A 152 -3.37 -6.88 5.71
CA ALA A 152 -4.35 -6.71 6.78
C ALA A 152 -5.55 -7.65 6.60
N PRO A 153 -6.14 -8.18 7.69
CA PRO A 153 -7.24 -9.14 7.59
C PRO A 153 -8.59 -8.51 7.17
N SER A 154 -8.78 -7.20 7.40
CA SER A 154 -10.03 -6.55 6.99
C SER A 154 -10.10 -6.29 5.49
N LEU A 155 -11.30 -5.95 5.02
CA LEU A 155 -11.52 -5.50 3.63
C LEU A 155 -10.93 -4.10 3.37
N HIS A 156 -10.83 -3.25 4.40
CA HIS A 156 -10.45 -1.84 4.29
C HIS A 156 -8.98 -1.58 4.63
N LYS A 157 -8.33 -2.52 5.30
CA LYS A 157 -6.89 -2.60 5.54
C LYS A 157 -6.25 -1.53 6.43
N TYR A 158 -7.05 -0.64 7.02
CA TYR A 158 -6.63 0.25 8.12
C TYR A 158 -6.10 -0.46 9.37
N ASP A 159 -6.40 -1.75 9.56
CA ASP A 159 -5.92 -2.63 10.64
C ASP A 159 -4.65 -3.39 10.24
N ALA A 160 -3.62 -2.65 9.84
CA ALA A 160 -2.40 -3.23 9.28
C ALA A 160 -1.80 -4.35 10.14
N ARG A 161 -1.51 -5.49 9.50
CA ARG A 161 -0.72 -6.61 10.03
C ARG A 161 0.75 -6.45 9.64
N HIS A 162 1.02 -6.04 8.40
CA HIS A 162 2.36 -5.69 7.92
C HIS A 162 2.31 -4.50 6.94
N TYR A 163 2.76 -3.32 7.38
CA TYR A 163 2.81 -2.13 6.50
C TYR A 163 3.79 -2.26 5.31
N ARG A 164 4.81 -3.11 5.46
CA ARG A 164 5.91 -3.25 4.50
C ARG A 164 5.57 -4.11 3.27
N HIS A 165 4.41 -4.77 3.26
CA HIS A 165 3.96 -5.61 2.15
C HIS A 165 2.56 -5.22 1.72
N ILE A 166 2.31 -5.33 0.42
CA ILE A 166 0.97 -5.36 -0.14
C ILE A 166 0.24 -6.58 0.38
N ASP A 167 -1.07 -6.44 0.54
CA ASP A 167 -1.91 -7.52 1.03
C ASP A 167 -1.80 -8.78 0.18
N ARG A 168 -1.63 -9.90 0.88
CA ARG A 168 -1.43 -11.20 0.25
C ARG A 168 -2.61 -11.61 -0.64
N ASN A 169 -3.84 -11.13 -0.35
CA ASN A 169 -5.03 -11.38 -1.16
C ASN A 169 -5.24 -10.35 -2.29
N PHE A 170 -4.30 -9.42 -2.47
CA PHE A 170 -4.27 -8.50 -3.61
C PHE A 170 -3.27 -8.93 -4.69
N GLY A 171 -2.51 -10.01 -4.45
CA GLY A 171 -1.54 -10.58 -5.35
C GLY A 171 -1.72 -12.09 -5.57
N PRO A 172 -0.95 -12.69 -6.49
CA PRO A 172 -1.29 -14.00 -7.06
C PRO A 172 -0.88 -15.22 -6.21
N ASP A 173 -0.15 -15.04 -5.11
CA ASP A 173 0.30 -16.16 -4.26
C ASP A 173 0.17 -15.83 -2.76
N PRO A 174 -1.07 -15.79 -2.21
CA PRO A 174 -1.28 -15.45 -0.81
C PRO A 174 -0.51 -16.35 0.18
N ALA A 175 -0.33 -17.63 -0.18
CA ALA A 175 0.32 -18.63 0.67
C ALA A 175 1.85 -18.51 0.64
N GLY A 176 2.44 -18.27 -0.53
CA GLY A 176 3.86 -17.96 -0.67
C GLY A 176 4.22 -16.65 0.01
N ASP A 177 3.40 -15.62 -0.18
CA ASP A 177 3.59 -14.30 0.43
C ASP A 177 3.60 -14.42 1.97
N ALA A 178 2.64 -15.15 2.53
CA ALA A 178 2.62 -15.41 3.98
C ALA A 178 3.90 -16.08 4.51
N LYS A 179 4.50 -17.01 3.75
CA LYS A 179 5.74 -17.69 4.14
C LYS A 179 6.95 -16.75 4.08
N ILE A 180 7.03 -15.92 3.04
CA ILE A 180 8.08 -14.92 2.89
C ILE A 180 8.03 -13.96 4.08
N ILE A 181 6.86 -13.35 4.33
CA ILE A 181 6.66 -12.36 5.39
C ILE A 181 7.00 -12.94 6.77
N ALA A 182 6.66 -14.20 7.03
CA ALA A 182 6.92 -14.88 8.30
C ALA A 182 8.41 -15.20 8.54
N ALA A 183 9.25 -15.23 7.49
CA ALA A 183 10.67 -15.51 7.59
C ALA A 183 11.52 -14.26 7.87
N GLU A 184 10.91 -13.08 7.85
CA GLU A 184 11.60 -11.80 8.02
C GLU A 184 11.65 -11.35 9.48
N GLU A 185 12.56 -10.43 9.77
CA GLU A 185 12.55 -9.66 11.00
C GLU A 185 11.88 -8.29 10.74
N PRO A 186 10.67 -8.02 11.29
CA PRO A 186 9.90 -6.84 10.93
C PRO A 186 10.58 -5.49 11.17
N ILE A 187 11.50 -5.41 12.14
CA ILE A 187 12.22 -4.15 12.45
C ILE A 187 13.43 -3.94 11.53
N ASN A 188 13.89 -4.98 10.85
CA ASN A 188 15.16 -5.01 10.14
C ASN A 188 14.93 -5.07 8.62
N PRO A 189 14.97 -3.92 7.91
CA PRO A 189 14.67 -3.85 6.49
C PRO A 189 15.63 -4.65 5.61
N ALA A 190 16.83 -4.98 6.09
CA ALA A 190 17.76 -5.84 5.34
C ALA A 190 17.25 -7.28 5.17
N THR A 191 16.26 -7.70 5.98
CA THR A 191 15.66 -9.04 5.87
C THR A 191 14.45 -9.07 4.95
N TRP A 192 13.88 -7.92 4.58
CA TRP A 192 12.64 -7.84 3.84
C TRP A 192 12.81 -8.28 2.39
N GLN A 193 11.91 -9.11 1.91
CA GLN A 193 11.89 -9.63 0.55
C GLN A 193 10.67 -9.11 -0.20
N TRP A 194 10.74 -9.07 -1.53
CA TRP A 194 9.60 -8.73 -2.37
C TRP A 194 8.70 -9.95 -2.55
N THR A 195 7.47 -9.87 -2.05
CA THR A 195 6.43 -10.89 -2.22
C THR A 195 5.87 -10.88 -3.65
N ALA A 196 5.03 -11.86 -4.00
CA ALA A 196 4.34 -11.87 -5.28
C ALA A 196 3.37 -10.69 -5.41
N ALA A 197 2.61 -10.37 -4.34
CA ALA A 197 1.76 -9.18 -4.30
C ALA A 197 2.57 -7.87 -4.46
N ASP A 198 3.71 -7.76 -3.77
CA ASP A 198 4.56 -6.56 -3.89
C ASP A 198 5.05 -6.38 -5.34
N ARG A 199 5.50 -7.47 -5.99
CA ARG A 199 5.97 -7.42 -7.38
C ARG A 199 4.87 -7.08 -8.37
N LEU A 200 3.64 -7.58 -8.14
CA LEU A 200 2.49 -7.20 -8.95
C LEU A 200 2.19 -5.70 -8.80
N PHE A 201 2.31 -5.17 -7.58
CA PHE A 201 2.11 -3.75 -7.33
C PHE A 201 3.20 -2.87 -7.97
N LEU A 202 4.46 -3.27 -7.91
CA LEU A 202 5.54 -2.58 -8.64
C LEU A 202 5.27 -2.54 -10.15
N LYS A 203 4.85 -3.67 -10.72
CA LYS A 203 4.40 -3.72 -12.13
C LYS A 203 3.22 -2.78 -12.39
N LEU A 204 2.24 -2.71 -11.49
CA LEU A 204 1.12 -1.80 -11.61
C LEU A 204 1.57 -0.33 -11.62
N ILE A 205 2.49 0.06 -10.72
CA ILE A 205 3.09 1.39 -10.70
C ILE A 205 3.74 1.70 -12.06
N ASP A 206 4.59 0.82 -12.58
CA ASP A 206 5.27 1.02 -13.88
C ASP A 206 4.26 1.25 -15.01
N VAL A 207 3.20 0.45 -15.04
CA VAL A 207 2.15 0.51 -16.06
C VAL A 207 1.30 1.79 -15.94
N ILE A 208 1.06 2.28 -14.72
CA ILE A 208 0.40 3.57 -14.44
C ILE A 208 1.31 4.73 -14.88
N HIS A 209 2.59 4.71 -14.52
CA HIS A 209 3.54 5.76 -14.88
C HIS A 209 3.76 5.85 -16.39
N HIS A 210 3.81 4.72 -17.11
CA HIS A 210 3.86 4.72 -18.59
C HIS A 210 2.63 5.35 -19.25
N ARG A 211 1.50 5.47 -18.53
CA ARG A 211 0.30 6.18 -18.99
C ARG A 211 0.30 7.67 -18.65
N GLY A 212 1.39 8.18 -18.05
CA GLY A 212 1.47 9.55 -17.53
C GLY A 212 0.59 9.79 -16.31
N MET A 213 0.11 8.71 -15.66
CA MET A 213 -0.68 8.77 -14.45
C MET A 213 0.22 8.65 -13.21
N ARG A 214 -0.29 9.06 -12.04
CA ARG A 214 0.44 8.99 -10.76
C ARG A 214 -0.30 8.13 -9.74
N VAL A 215 0.42 7.70 -8.70
CA VAL A 215 -0.11 6.87 -7.62
C VAL A 215 0.05 7.59 -6.27
N ILE A 216 -0.99 7.56 -5.46
CA ILE A 216 -0.95 7.92 -4.04
C ILE A 216 -1.41 6.72 -3.22
N LEU A 217 -0.68 6.45 -2.14
CA LEU A 217 -0.93 5.35 -1.22
C LEU A 217 -1.46 5.88 0.11
N ASP A 218 -2.42 5.17 0.66
CA ASP A 218 -2.93 5.39 2.00
C ASP A 218 -2.18 4.52 3.02
N TYR A 219 -1.82 5.13 4.14
CA TYR A 219 -1.23 4.47 5.30
C TYR A 219 -1.81 5.05 6.58
N SER A 220 -2.31 4.17 7.46
CA SER A 220 -2.73 4.57 8.80
C SER A 220 -1.53 4.61 9.76
N TRP A 221 -0.92 5.78 9.90
CA TRP A 221 0.21 6.01 10.83
C TRP A 221 -0.21 6.41 12.26
N ASN A 222 -1.44 6.08 12.66
CA ASN A 222 -1.96 6.36 14.00
C ASN A 222 -2.09 5.09 14.87
N HIS A 223 -2.46 3.98 14.25
CA HIS A 223 -2.83 2.74 14.92
C HIS A 223 -2.48 1.55 14.03
N THR A 224 -2.31 0.37 14.63
CA THR A 224 -2.14 -0.89 13.89
C THR A 224 -3.41 -1.74 13.96
N GLY A 225 -3.43 -2.91 13.33
CA GLY A 225 -4.40 -3.96 13.68
C GLY A 225 -3.94 -4.76 14.89
N VAL A 226 -4.86 -5.50 15.51
CA VAL A 226 -4.53 -6.43 16.60
C VAL A 226 -3.66 -7.62 16.14
N THR A 227 -3.56 -7.87 14.83
CA THR A 227 -2.68 -8.92 14.29
C THR A 227 -1.26 -8.43 14.03
N PHE A 228 -0.98 -7.13 14.22
CA PHE A 228 0.35 -6.58 14.04
C PHE A 228 1.35 -7.25 14.98
N TRP A 229 2.52 -7.62 14.45
CA TRP A 229 3.52 -8.45 15.14
C TRP A 229 4.00 -7.83 16.46
N ALA A 230 4.17 -6.50 16.54
CA ALA A 230 4.57 -5.83 17.78
C ALA A 230 3.45 -5.89 18.82
N TRP A 231 2.19 -5.68 18.41
CA TRP A 231 1.03 -5.77 19.28
C TRP A 231 0.82 -7.19 19.82
N GLN A 232 0.98 -8.21 18.97
CA GLN A 232 0.90 -9.61 19.37
C GLN A 232 1.95 -9.96 20.46
N ASP A 233 3.15 -9.38 20.37
CA ASP A 233 4.16 -9.53 21.42
C ASP A 233 3.77 -8.78 22.71
N VAL A 234 3.16 -7.60 22.63
CA VAL A 234 2.60 -6.87 23.78
C VAL A 234 1.52 -7.70 24.48
N VAL A 235 0.55 -8.24 23.73
CA VAL A 235 -0.51 -9.08 24.29
C VAL A 235 0.07 -10.31 24.97
N LYS A 236 1.07 -10.95 24.38
CA LYS A 236 1.69 -12.17 24.91
C LYS A 236 2.56 -11.92 26.15
N ASN A 237 3.37 -10.86 26.13
CA ASN A 237 4.42 -10.64 27.12
C ASN A 237 4.08 -9.52 28.12
N GLN A 238 2.98 -8.78 27.90
CA GLN A 238 2.48 -7.71 28.77
C GLN A 238 3.60 -6.71 29.09
N ALA A 239 3.77 -6.31 30.36
CA ALA A 239 4.82 -5.40 30.81
C ALA A 239 6.26 -5.86 30.49
N LYS A 240 6.47 -7.13 30.12
CA LYS A 240 7.77 -7.68 29.71
C LYS A 240 8.02 -7.59 28.21
N SER A 241 7.05 -7.16 27.41
CA SER A 241 7.21 -6.99 25.96
C SER A 241 8.29 -5.95 25.64
N ARG A 242 9.08 -6.22 24.59
CA ARG A 242 10.02 -5.24 24.01
C ARG A 242 9.29 -4.03 23.43
N TYR A 243 8.05 -4.23 22.97
CA TYR A 243 7.27 -3.22 22.26
C TYR A 243 6.21 -2.56 23.14
N ARG A 244 6.24 -2.79 24.46
CA ARG A 244 5.25 -2.23 25.40
C ARG A 244 5.13 -0.70 25.29
N ASP A 245 6.25 -0.02 25.04
CA ASP A 245 6.33 1.44 24.99
C ASP A 245 5.97 2.00 23.59
N TRP A 246 5.65 1.13 22.61
CA TRP A 246 5.15 1.54 21.30
C TRP A 246 3.67 1.90 21.32
N TYR A 247 2.92 1.42 22.30
CA TYR A 247 1.45 1.52 22.35
C TYR A 247 0.96 2.28 23.56
N ASP A 248 -0.20 2.91 23.42
CA ASP A 248 -0.84 3.67 24.49
C ASP A 248 -1.61 2.73 25.43
N VAL A 249 -0.86 2.05 26.30
CA VAL A 249 -1.37 1.09 27.29
C VAL A 249 -1.58 1.81 28.63
N ASP A 250 -2.79 1.72 29.16
CA ASP A 250 -3.19 2.26 30.46
C ASP A 250 -2.70 1.36 31.60
N GLU A 251 -2.95 0.06 31.44
CA GLU A 251 -2.67 -0.95 32.47
C GLU A 251 -2.28 -2.28 31.82
N PHE A 252 -1.26 -2.93 32.38
CA PHE A 252 -0.87 -4.29 32.03
C PHE A 252 -1.48 -5.28 33.02
N ASP A 253 -1.83 -6.46 32.51
CA ASP A 253 -2.37 -7.55 33.33
C ASP A 253 -1.43 -7.94 34.48
N ASN A 254 -1.98 -8.09 35.68
CA ASN A 254 -1.25 -8.60 36.84
C ASN A 254 -1.53 -10.10 37.03
N PRO A 255 -0.58 -11.00 36.74
CA PRO A 255 -0.85 -12.44 36.82
C PRO A 255 -1.09 -12.97 38.25
N ALA A 256 -0.98 -12.11 39.27
CA ALA A 256 -1.30 -12.44 40.66
C ALA A 256 -2.78 -12.21 41.02
N THR A 257 -3.55 -11.51 40.18
CA THR A 257 -4.99 -11.29 40.33
C THR A 257 -5.77 -12.25 39.42
N PRO A 258 -7.02 -12.60 39.78
CA PRO A 258 -7.86 -13.46 38.94
C PRO A 258 -8.51 -12.71 37.77
N GLU A 259 -8.65 -11.39 37.85
CA GLU A 259 -9.12 -10.54 36.77
C GLU A 259 -8.01 -10.24 35.76
N ASN A 260 -8.38 -9.90 34.53
CA ASN A 260 -7.44 -9.36 33.54
C ASN A 260 -7.62 -7.84 33.46
N GLU A 261 -6.62 -7.09 33.93
CA GLU A 261 -6.66 -5.62 33.97
C GLU A 261 -6.15 -4.96 32.69
N PHE A 262 -5.73 -5.73 31.68
CA PHE A 262 -5.11 -5.18 30.48
C PHE A 262 -6.02 -4.18 29.75
N ALA A 263 -5.62 -2.91 29.79
CA ALA A 263 -6.36 -1.78 29.25
C ALA A 263 -5.44 -0.89 28.40
N TYR A 264 -5.95 -0.42 27.27
CA TYR A 264 -5.20 0.36 26.30
C TYR A 264 -6.13 1.19 25.42
N HIS A 265 -5.59 2.22 24.79
CA HIS A 265 -6.31 3.06 23.85
C HIS A 265 -6.28 2.48 22.43
N GLY A 266 -7.44 2.48 21.80
CA GLY A 266 -7.62 2.21 20.38
C GLY A 266 -8.14 3.44 19.66
N TRP A 267 -8.09 3.44 18.33
CA TRP A 267 -8.56 4.58 17.54
C TRP A 267 -10.06 4.81 17.74
N LEU A 268 -10.43 6.00 18.24
CA LEU A 268 -11.79 6.29 18.73
C LEU A 268 -12.29 5.23 19.73
N ASN A 269 -11.37 4.67 20.51
CA ASN A 269 -11.55 3.56 21.45
C ASN A 269 -11.97 2.22 20.81
N VAL A 270 -11.81 2.05 19.49
CA VAL A 270 -12.02 0.77 18.80
C VAL A 270 -10.86 -0.17 19.11
N LYS A 271 -11.14 -1.22 19.90
CA LYS A 271 -10.10 -2.14 20.42
C LYS A 271 -9.41 -3.01 19.36
N THR A 272 -10.00 -3.16 18.17
CA THR A 272 -9.33 -3.83 17.04
C THR A 272 -8.22 -2.97 16.40
N LEU A 273 -8.10 -1.70 16.81
CA LEU A 273 -7.17 -0.71 16.26
C LEU A 273 -6.30 -0.07 17.37
N PRO A 274 -5.40 -0.82 18.03
CA PRO A 274 -4.54 -0.30 19.09
C PRO A 274 -3.68 0.88 18.59
N GLU A 275 -3.69 1.99 19.33
CA GLU A 275 -2.98 3.21 18.93
C GLU A 275 -1.50 3.16 19.30
N TRP A 276 -0.65 3.69 18.42
CA TRP A 276 0.72 3.97 18.79
C TRP A 276 0.77 5.11 19.80
N LYS A 277 1.64 4.95 20.80
CA LYS A 277 1.86 5.96 21.82
C LYS A 277 2.51 7.19 21.22
N LYS A 278 1.87 8.34 21.42
CA LYS A 278 2.48 9.64 21.15
C LYS A 278 3.44 9.98 22.28
N VAL A 279 4.60 10.52 21.91
CA VAL A 279 5.63 10.99 22.84
C VAL A 279 5.95 12.45 22.56
N ASN A 280 6.49 13.17 23.54
CA ASN A 280 6.83 14.59 23.40
C ASN A 280 5.65 15.44 22.89
N GLU A 281 4.43 15.19 23.39
CA GLU A 281 3.25 15.94 22.98
C GLU A 281 3.39 17.42 23.32
N PHE A 282 2.90 18.26 22.41
CA PHE A 282 2.76 19.69 22.60
C PHE A 282 1.32 20.09 22.30
N GLU A 283 0.91 21.29 22.71
CA GLU A 283 -0.45 21.79 22.45
C GLU A 283 -0.84 21.66 20.97
N LYS A 284 -2.09 21.21 20.73
CA LYS A 284 -2.66 21.09 19.39
C LYS A 284 -2.59 22.43 18.67
N ARG A 285 -1.91 22.44 17.53
CA ARG A 285 -1.81 23.61 16.66
C ARG A 285 -2.70 23.40 15.43
N PRO A 286 -3.71 24.26 15.20
CA PRO A 286 -4.50 24.21 13.99
C PRO A 286 -3.60 24.19 12.75
N GLY A 287 -3.84 23.25 11.84
CA GLY A 287 -3.06 23.09 10.60
C GLY A 287 -1.81 22.21 10.70
N HIS A 288 -1.51 21.60 11.85
CA HIS A 288 -0.47 20.58 11.96
C HIS A 288 -1.09 19.17 11.94
N ALA A 289 -0.55 18.30 11.09
CA ALA A 289 -1.06 16.94 10.90
C ALA A 289 -0.75 15.98 12.07
N PHE A 290 0.20 16.33 12.92
CA PHE A 290 0.67 15.48 14.01
C PHE A 290 1.09 16.34 15.20
N GLU A 291 0.63 15.97 16.40
CA GLU A 291 1.09 16.56 17.66
C GLU A 291 2.05 15.61 18.39
N GLY A 292 3.25 16.10 18.65
CA GLY A 292 4.31 15.31 19.29
C GLY A 292 5.16 14.53 18.30
N ASP A 293 5.63 13.36 18.73
CA ASP A 293 6.43 12.41 17.97
C ASP A 293 6.01 10.97 18.31
N LEU A 294 6.65 9.98 17.69
CA LEU A 294 6.47 8.56 17.99
C LEU A 294 7.72 7.97 18.65
N HIS A 295 7.57 6.80 19.28
CA HIS A 295 8.72 6.03 19.76
C HIS A 295 9.77 5.87 18.64
N PRO A 296 11.08 6.07 18.90
CA PRO A 296 12.10 6.13 17.84
C PRO A 296 12.12 4.92 16.90
N GLU A 297 11.94 3.70 17.42
CA GLU A 297 11.87 2.49 16.58
C GLU A 297 10.59 2.43 15.72
N VAL A 298 9.45 2.94 16.22
CA VAL A 298 8.20 3.07 15.43
C VAL A 298 8.44 4.02 14.27
N LYS A 299 9.01 5.20 14.55
CA LYS A 299 9.35 6.21 13.54
C LYS A 299 10.33 5.68 12.50
N ALA A 300 11.35 4.94 12.95
CA ALA A 300 12.30 4.29 12.05
C ALA A 300 11.61 3.24 11.17
N HIS A 301 10.70 2.43 11.73
CA HIS A 301 9.92 1.46 10.96
C HIS A 301 9.07 2.15 9.89
N ILE A 302 8.35 3.23 10.23
CA ILE A 302 7.57 4.03 9.26
C ILE A 302 8.48 4.51 8.13
N PHE A 303 9.62 5.14 8.44
CA PHE A 303 10.53 5.64 7.39
C PHE A 303 11.15 4.54 6.54
N ASN A 304 11.38 3.35 7.09
CA ASN A 304 11.86 2.20 6.31
C ASN A 304 10.77 1.71 5.35
N VAL A 305 9.51 1.65 5.80
CA VAL A 305 8.37 1.34 4.92
C VAL A 305 8.18 2.42 3.85
N THR A 306 8.26 3.70 4.23
CA THR A 306 8.15 4.83 3.29
C THR A 306 9.24 4.75 2.21
N ARG A 307 10.51 4.52 2.57
CA ARG A 307 11.58 4.36 1.58
C ARG A 307 11.32 3.19 0.64
N ARG A 308 10.88 2.04 1.16
CA ARG A 308 10.59 0.85 0.35
C ARG A 308 9.62 1.14 -0.80
N TRP A 309 8.60 1.96 -0.55
CA TRP A 309 7.54 2.21 -1.53
C TRP A 309 7.75 3.47 -2.36
N LEU A 310 8.40 4.49 -1.82
CA LEU A 310 8.72 5.71 -2.57
C LEU A 310 9.97 5.56 -3.45
N ASP A 311 10.89 4.66 -3.10
CA ASP A 311 12.16 4.45 -3.80
C ASP A 311 12.50 2.94 -3.81
N PRO A 312 11.69 2.11 -4.52
CA PRO A 312 11.83 0.65 -4.47
C PRO A 312 13.11 0.11 -5.13
N ASN A 313 13.72 0.90 -6.00
CA ASN A 313 14.97 0.67 -6.75
C ASN A 313 16.18 1.35 -6.09
N GLY A 314 15.98 2.28 -5.17
CA GLY A 314 17.07 2.95 -4.43
C GLY A 314 17.86 3.96 -5.27
N ASP A 315 17.28 4.48 -6.35
CA ASP A 315 17.92 5.48 -7.21
C ASP A 315 17.58 6.92 -6.81
N GLY A 316 16.63 7.10 -5.89
CA GLY A 316 16.29 8.35 -5.25
C GLY A 316 15.52 9.34 -6.14
N ASP A 317 14.76 8.83 -7.12
CA ASP A 317 13.93 9.62 -8.05
C ASP A 317 12.45 9.78 -7.67
#